data_AF-H7CE84-F1
#
_entry.id   AF-H7CE84-F1
#
_cell.length_a   1.000
_cell.length_b   1.000
_cell.length_c   1.000
_cell.angle_alpha   90.00
_cell.angle_beta   90.00
_cell.angle_gamma   90.00
#
_symmetry.space_group_name_H-M   'P 1'
#
loop_
_entity.id
_entity.type
_entity.pdbx_description
1 polymer ?
#
loop_
_entity_poly.entity_id
_entity_poly.type
_entity_poly.pdbx_seq_one_letter_code
_entity_poly.pdbx_strand_id
1 'polypeptide(L)'
;MANVVLDGSAAPAKAGLPLDLSSPSKQTNFPTELESNSNADFWWRLCRPEMAGLFKQAGGYTELQQESHLRFVREHCAPWMGTVPTGHMANEAVAPVEMSVNYISSRDEGVLRFQMEPFTAVSGPHTQADDPSGKKAVCSMLRSFQHALGDVDLTWTWQLVDKFMVTAPDEVARLREAERTSLPPPLDLYQRTPQFNFAFDLSPDKKSMKTYFLPLAKSLVTGSSALDYCLDAVRSLEPHGEGLSPVADLLHQFFNTSCPGHMSCDYLGIDSTNPKRSRVKLYVSSQQHNSFNFIRAVFTLGGIAKDEATLRGLEFLRSIWHLLVNVDEGELPDSSDRPAKQLPFFLGCLYFSFEWRAGDRLPLVKLYVPQWQYAQSDRKIAKNISASLRKLGRDEAADEYLTHIKQTFPRADLDGNVSIHNQVSYAYSAETGAYLTIYYSVNSKAVARDQIY
;
A
#
# COMPACT_ATOMS: atom_id res chain seq x y z
N MET A 1 -7.19 26.53 17.44
CA MET A 1 -7.25 26.12 16.03
C MET A 1 -6.53 24.78 15.88
N ALA A 2 -7.26 23.68 16.01
CA ALA A 2 -6.71 22.33 15.90
C ALA A 2 -6.80 21.90 14.42
N ASN A 3 -5.65 21.87 13.74
CA ASN A 3 -5.56 21.38 12.37
C ASN A 3 -5.81 19.86 12.37
N VAL A 4 -6.97 19.47 11.85
CA VAL A 4 -7.39 18.09 11.56
C VAL A 4 -6.31 17.43 10.68
N VAL A 5 -5.58 16.47 11.25
CA VAL A 5 -4.65 15.62 10.48
C VAL A 5 -5.48 14.48 9.90
N LEU A 6 -5.59 14.44 8.59
CA LEU A 6 -6.30 13.39 7.86
C LEU A 6 -5.70 12.01 8.20
N ASP A 7 -6.50 11.20 8.87
CA ASP A 7 -6.13 9.86 9.29
C ASP A 7 -6.42 8.84 8.18
N GLY A 8 -5.44 8.00 7.92
CA GLY A 8 -5.57 6.86 7.03
C GLY A 8 -4.29 6.61 6.22
N SER A 9 -3.55 5.59 6.62
CA SER A 9 -2.42 5.03 5.87
C SER A 9 -2.82 4.35 4.55
N ALA A 10 -1.94 4.47 3.53
CA ALA A 10 -1.95 3.60 2.36
C ALA A 10 -1.12 2.32 2.69
N ALA A 11 -1.51 1.14 2.21
CA ALA A 11 -0.57 0.02 2.03
C ALA A 11 0.26 0.27 0.78
N PRO A 12 1.54 -0.16 0.70
CA PRO A 12 2.50 0.12 -0.40
C PRO A 12 2.10 -0.45 -1.76
N ALA A 13 2.56 0.21 -2.85
CA ALA A 13 2.30 -0.24 -4.23
C ALA A 13 3.03 -1.55 -4.40
N LYS A 14 2.25 -2.60 -4.59
CA LYS A 14 2.73 -3.91 -4.94
C LYS A 14 2.57 -4.02 -6.44
N ALA A 15 3.62 -4.44 -7.15
CA ALA A 15 3.47 -4.75 -8.56
C ALA A 15 2.51 -5.95 -8.67
N GLY A 16 1.24 -5.62 -8.88
CA GLY A 16 0.28 -6.43 -9.61
C GLY A 16 -0.25 -7.63 -8.87
N LEU A 17 -1.42 -8.05 -9.34
CA LEU A 17 -1.97 -9.36 -9.04
C LEU A 17 -1.00 -10.42 -9.58
N PRO A 18 -0.73 -11.51 -8.83
CA PRO A 18 0.10 -12.58 -9.35
C PRO A 18 -0.46 -13.07 -10.67
N LEU A 19 0.47 -13.21 -11.62
CA LEU A 19 0.21 -13.77 -12.92
C LEU A 19 -0.28 -15.21 -12.73
N ASP A 20 -1.46 -15.53 -13.24
CA ASP A 20 -1.84 -16.93 -13.43
C ASP A 20 -1.01 -17.50 -14.57
N LEU A 21 0.18 -18.00 -14.24
CA LEU A 21 1.09 -18.64 -15.19
C LEU A 21 0.54 -19.97 -15.73
N SER A 22 -0.61 -20.47 -15.24
CA SER A 22 -1.20 -21.74 -15.67
C SER A 22 -2.24 -21.60 -16.78
N SER A 23 -2.69 -20.38 -17.07
CA SER A 23 -3.63 -20.13 -18.16
C SER A 23 -2.88 -19.91 -19.49
N PRO A 24 -3.23 -20.62 -20.59
CA PRO A 24 -2.66 -20.33 -21.90
C PRO A 24 -3.05 -18.89 -22.27
N SER A 25 -2.06 -18.00 -22.30
CA SER A 25 -2.27 -16.60 -22.65
C SER A 25 -2.86 -16.54 -24.06
N LYS A 26 -4.13 -16.16 -24.17
CA LYS A 26 -4.63 -15.60 -25.43
C LYS A 26 -3.77 -14.37 -25.68
N GLN A 27 -3.03 -14.36 -26.79
CA GLN A 27 -2.29 -13.20 -27.26
C GLN A 27 -3.26 -12.02 -27.42
N THR A 28 -3.43 -11.22 -26.37
CA THR A 28 -4.05 -9.91 -26.48
C THR A 28 -2.94 -8.96 -26.86
N ASN A 29 -2.90 -8.59 -28.14
CA ASN A 29 -1.92 -7.64 -28.67
C ASN A 29 -1.86 -6.39 -27.78
N PHE A 30 -0.67 -6.12 -27.26
CA PHE A 30 -0.34 -4.85 -26.65
C PHE A 30 -0.70 -3.72 -27.61
N PRO A 31 -1.13 -2.53 -27.13
CA PRO A 31 -1.15 -1.35 -27.97
C PRO A 31 0.30 -1.06 -28.38
N THR A 32 0.73 -1.59 -29.53
CA THR A 32 1.97 -1.21 -30.22
C THR A 32 1.95 0.25 -30.67
N GLU A 33 0.82 0.93 -30.53
CA GLU A 33 0.58 2.33 -30.90
C GLU A 33 0.59 3.29 -29.71
N LEU A 34 1.06 2.89 -28.52
CA LEU A 34 1.47 3.86 -27.51
C LEU A 34 2.82 4.47 -27.94
N GLU A 35 2.82 5.21 -29.05
CA GLU A 35 3.91 6.11 -29.42
C GLU A 35 3.92 7.28 -28.42
N SER A 36 4.42 7.01 -27.21
CA SER A 36 4.67 8.04 -26.22
C SER A 36 6.04 8.66 -26.50
N ASN A 37 6.12 9.98 -26.57
CA ASN A 37 7.39 10.71 -26.69
C ASN A 37 8.36 10.43 -25.53
N SER A 38 7.86 9.93 -24.39
CA SER A 38 8.65 9.54 -23.22
C SER A 38 7.96 8.44 -22.38
N ASN A 39 8.74 7.69 -21.58
CA ASN A 39 8.19 6.73 -20.61
C ASN A 39 7.18 7.38 -19.64
N ALA A 40 7.43 8.63 -19.24
CA ALA A 40 6.53 9.37 -18.36
C ALA A 40 5.16 9.61 -19.01
N ASP A 41 5.13 9.94 -20.31
CA ASP A 41 3.88 10.13 -21.05
C ASP A 41 3.08 8.83 -21.18
N PHE A 42 3.76 7.68 -21.39
CA PHE A 42 3.10 6.38 -21.40
C PHE A 42 2.39 6.12 -20.06
N TRP A 43 3.12 6.25 -18.96
CA TRP A 43 2.58 5.96 -17.64
C TRP A 43 1.47 6.93 -17.25
N TRP A 44 1.61 8.20 -17.60
CA TRP A 44 0.57 9.20 -17.41
C TRP A 44 -0.71 8.86 -18.16
N ARG A 45 -0.62 8.50 -19.45
CA ARG A 45 -1.77 8.10 -20.26
C ARG A 45 -2.47 6.85 -19.70
N LEU A 46 -1.71 5.95 -19.07
CA LEU A 46 -2.28 4.80 -18.37
C LEU A 46 -3.00 5.17 -17.06
N CYS A 47 -2.36 5.96 -16.20
CA CYS A 47 -2.90 6.27 -14.87
C CYS A 47 -4.08 7.26 -14.90
N ARG A 48 -4.06 8.22 -15.86
CA ARG A 48 -4.99 9.35 -15.88
C ARG A 48 -6.47 8.94 -15.90
N PRO A 49 -6.95 8.04 -16.78
CA PRO A 49 -8.37 7.73 -16.87
C PRO A 49 -8.90 7.05 -15.59
N GLU A 50 -8.12 6.12 -15.04
CA GLU A 50 -8.46 5.43 -13.80
C GLU A 50 -8.48 6.42 -12.62
N MET A 51 -7.47 7.29 -12.50
CA MET A 51 -7.41 8.29 -11.44
C MET A 51 -8.60 9.27 -11.52
N ALA A 52 -8.99 9.68 -12.72
CA ALA A 52 -10.16 10.54 -12.93
C ALA A 52 -11.47 9.82 -12.56
N GLY A 53 -11.61 8.53 -12.88
CA GLY A 53 -12.78 7.73 -12.46
C GLY A 53 -12.83 7.55 -10.93
N LEU A 54 -11.68 7.30 -10.30
CA LEU A 54 -11.59 7.16 -8.84
C LEU A 54 -11.86 8.48 -8.10
N PHE A 55 -11.52 9.65 -8.65
CA PHE A 55 -11.94 10.93 -8.07
C PHE A 55 -13.46 11.10 -8.06
N LYS A 56 -14.13 10.72 -9.15
CA LYS A 56 -15.60 10.74 -9.21
C LYS A 56 -16.21 9.78 -8.19
N GLN A 57 -15.65 8.57 -8.08
CA GLN A 57 -16.08 7.57 -7.11
C GLN A 57 -15.84 8.01 -5.65
N ALA A 58 -14.76 8.74 -5.38
CA ALA A 58 -14.49 9.28 -4.06
C ALA A 58 -15.49 10.39 -3.70
N GLY A 59 -15.92 11.20 -4.68
CA GLY A 59 -16.82 12.33 -4.44
C GLY A 59 -16.13 13.49 -3.71
N GLY A 60 -16.76 14.66 -3.68
CA GLY A 60 -16.23 15.83 -2.96
C GLY A 60 -15.08 16.59 -3.62
N TYR A 61 -14.71 16.28 -4.87
CA TYR A 61 -13.68 17.01 -5.63
C TYR A 61 -14.29 17.83 -6.77
N THR A 62 -14.03 19.13 -6.77
CA THR A 62 -14.29 20.01 -7.92
C THR A 62 -13.39 19.65 -9.10
N GLU A 63 -13.78 20.02 -10.33
CA GLU A 63 -12.94 19.81 -11.52
C GLU A 63 -11.54 20.44 -11.38
N LEU A 64 -11.45 21.61 -10.75
CA LEU A 64 -10.18 22.29 -10.49
C LEU A 64 -9.29 21.51 -9.52
N GLN A 65 -9.87 20.92 -8.47
CA GLN A 65 -9.12 20.09 -7.52
C GLN A 65 -8.64 18.79 -8.21
N GLN A 66 -9.51 18.13 -8.98
CA GLN A 66 -9.13 16.95 -9.77
C GLN A 66 -7.97 17.28 -10.72
N GLU A 67 -8.06 18.37 -11.48
CA GLU A 67 -7.01 18.81 -12.40
C GLU A 67 -5.70 19.15 -11.66
N SER A 68 -5.78 19.77 -10.47
CA SER A 68 -4.60 20.04 -9.64
C SER A 68 -3.85 18.76 -9.23
N HIS A 69 -4.59 17.71 -8.83
CA HIS A 69 -3.97 16.43 -8.46
C HIS A 69 -3.45 15.66 -9.66
N LEU A 70 -4.22 15.62 -10.75
CA LEU A 70 -3.85 15.00 -12.01
C LEU A 70 -2.54 15.61 -12.56
N ARG A 71 -2.45 16.94 -12.59
CA ARG A 71 -1.22 17.65 -12.99
C ARG A 71 -0.04 17.30 -12.11
N PHE A 72 -0.22 17.27 -10.80
CA PHE A 72 0.86 16.91 -9.86
C PHE A 72 1.40 15.49 -10.12
N VAL A 73 0.53 14.50 -10.33
CA VAL A 73 0.97 13.14 -10.66
C VAL A 73 1.71 13.10 -11.99
N ARG A 74 1.21 13.79 -13.01
CA ARG A 74 1.88 13.89 -14.32
C ARG A 74 3.28 14.49 -14.22
N GLU A 75 3.41 15.63 -13.55
CA GLU A 75 4.64 16.43 -13.54
C GLU A 75 5.68 15.88 -12.56
N HIS A 76 5.23 15.36 -11.40
CA HIS A 76 6.15 14.99 -10.32
C HIS A 76 6.25 13.49 -10.09
N CYS A 77 5.25 12.67 -10.40
CA CYS A 77 5.27 11.22 -10.13
C CYS A 77 5.63 10.40 -11.36
N ALA A 78 4.97 10.64 -12.50
CA ALA A 78 5.16 9.87 -13.74
C ALA A 78 6.62 9.75 -14.22
N PRO A 79 7.49 10.78 -14.08
CA PRO A 79 8.91 10.65 -14.44
C PRO A 79 9.67 9.55 -13.69
N TRP A 80 9.18 9.15 -12.50
CA TRP A 80 9.85 8.18 -11.64
C TRP A 80 9.34 6.74 -11.80
N MET A 81 8.33 6.50 -12.65
CA MET A 81 7.68 5.19 -12.82
C MET A 81 8.53 4.17 -13.59
N GLY A 82 9.71 4.54 -14.06
CA GLY A 82 10.60 3.65 -14.80
C GLY A 82 10.20 3.48 -16.26
N THR A 83 10.78 2.47 -16.91
CA THR A 83 10.59 2.19 -18.33
C THR A 83 9.26 1.51 -18.61
N VAL A 84 8.70 1.74 -19.79
CA VAL A 84 7.54 0.99 -20.28
C VAL A 84 7.86 -0.52 -20.29
N PRO A 85 6.99 -1.40 -19.76
CA PRO A 85 7.22 -2.84 -19.80
C PRO A 85 7.32 -3.35 -21.25
N THR A 86 8.31 -4.19 -21.53
CA THR A 86 8.51 -4.82 -22.85
C THR A 86 8.31 -6.34 -22.77
N GLY A 87 8.03 -6.98 -23.90
CA GLY A 87 7.89 -8.45 -23.99
C GLY A 87 6.65 -9.00 -23.26
N HIS A 88 6.79 -10.13 -22.57
CA HIS A 88 5.69 -10.76 -21.82
C HIS A 88 5.14 -9.85 -20.71
N MET A 89 6.02 -9.06 -20.08
CA MET A 89 5.65 -8.05 -19.09
C MET A 89 4.82 -6.91 -19.68
N ALA A 90 4.91 -6.69 -21.00
CA ALA A 90 4.02 -5.77 -21.68
C ALA A 90 2.58 -6.27 -21.46
N ASN A 91 2.22 -7.47 -21.92
CA ASN A 91 0.84 -7.99 -21.89
C ASN A 91 0.13 -7.95 -20.53
N GLU A 92 0.87 -7.85 -19.44
CA GLU A 92 0.34 -7.79 -18.09
C GLU A 92 0.56 -6.43 -17.41
N ALA A 93 1.27 -5.50 -18.06
CA ALA A 93 1.76 -4.19 -17.61
C ALA A 93 1.09 -3.74 -16.32
N VAL A 94 1.63 -4.31 -15.26
CA VAL A 94 1.36 -3.93 -13.91
C VAL A 94 2.07 -2.61 -13.73
N ALA A 95 1.30 -1.53 -13.58
CA ALA A 95 1.93 -0.26 -13.29
C ALA A 95 2.67 -0.35 -11.96
N PRO A 96 3.75 0.42 -11.78
CA PRO A 96 4.41 0.58 -10.48
C PRO A 96 3.55 1.37 -9.48
N VAL A 97 2.25 1.45 -9.74
CA VAL A 97 1.28 2.33 -9.14
C VAL A 97 0.16 1.49 -8.58
N GLU A 98 -0.25 1.83 -7.38
CA GLU A 98 -1.52 1.39 -6.81
C GLU A 98 -2.28 2.61 -6.34
N MET A 99 -3.55 2.69 -6.72
CA MET A 99 -4.45 3.75 -6.28
C MET A 99 -5.45 3.18 -5.31
N SER A 100 -5.95 4.01 -4.41
CA SER A 100 -6.99 3.56 -3.47
C SER A 100 -7.98 4.65 -3.14
N VAL A 101 -9.18 4.25 -2.71
CA VAL A 101 -10.19 5.17 -2.19
C VAL A 101 -10.49 4.76 -0.75
N ASN A 102 -10.31 5.70 0.18
CA ASN A 102 -10.61 5.53 1.59
C ASN A 102 -12.00 6.05 1.93
N TYR A 103 -12.90 5.16 2.33
CA TYR A 103 -14.21 5.49 2.87
C TYR A 103 -14.18 5.50 4.40
N ILE A 104 -14.72 6.55 4.99
CA ILE A 104 -14.75 6.79 6.44
C ILE A 104 -16.20 6.84 6.88
N SER A 105 -16.58 6.15 7.95
CA SER A 105 -17.99 6.18 8.42
C SER A 105 -18.48 7.58 8.78
N SER A 106 -17.59 8.48 9.22
CA SER A 106 -17.92 9.84 9.62
C SER A 106 -17.88 10.88 8.49
N ARG A 107 -17.72 10.48 7.22
CA ARG A 107 -17.61 11.41 6.08
C ARG A 107 -18.38 10.97 4.87
N ASP A 108 -18.84 11.94 4.09
CA ASP A 108 -19.58 11.74 2.84
C ASP A 108 -18.70 11.61 1.61
N GLU A 109 -17.47 12.10 1.68
CA GLU A 109 -16.48 11.95 0.64
C GLU A 109 -15.41 10.92 1.01
N GLY A 110 -14.97 10.19 0.01
CA GLY A 110 -13.77 9.37 0.07
C GLY A 110 -12.51 10.20 -0.15
N VAL A 111 -11.38 9.66 0.28
CA VAL A 111 -10.06 10.23 -0.02
C VAL A 111 -9.34 9.33 -1.01
N LEU A 112 -9.03 9.86 -2.19
CA LEU A 112 -8.18 9.17 -3.16
C LEU A 112 -6.74 9.17 -2.65
N ARG A 113 -6.06 8.03 -2.77
CA ARG A 113 -4.63 7.92 -2.51
C ARG A 113 -3.92 7.37 -3.74
N PHE A 114 -2.74 7.89 -3.96
CA PHE A 114 -1.84 7.47 -5.03
C PHE A 114 -0.54 6.99 -4.39
N GLN A 115 0.01 5.89 -4.84
CA GLN A 115 1.34 5.50 -4.41
C GLN A 115 2.11 4.80 -5.53
N MET A 116 3.42 4.78 -5.38
CA MET A 116 4.27 4.08 -6.33
C MET A 116 5.63 3.70 -5.77
N GLU A 117 6.23 2.72 -6.42
CA GLU A 117 7.68 2.48 -6.35
C GLU A 117 8.38 3.37 -7.39
N PRO A 118 9.38 4.19 -6.99
CA PRO A 118 10.08 5.07 -7.92
C PRO A 118 11.17 4.32 -8.70
N PHE A 119 10.77 3.43 -9.61
CA PHE A 119 11.71 2.60 -10.38
C PHE A 119 12.83 3.40 -11.04
N THR A 120 12.59 4.59 -11.60
CA THR A 120 13.67 5.43 -12.18
C THR A 120 14.70 5.84 -11.12
N ALA A 121 14.31 5.97 -9.86
CA ALA A 121 15.22 6.32 -8.79
C ALA A 121 15.98 5.09 -8.26
N VAL A 122 15.29 3.98 -8.01
CA VAL A 122 15.85 2.79 -7.33
C VAL A 122 16.42 1.73 -8.28
N SER A 123 16.18 1.86 -9.58
CA SER A 123 16.68 0.95 -10.61
C SER A 123 17.01 1.69 -11.90
N GLY A 124 17.96 1.15 -12.68
CA GLY A 124 18.43 1.75 -13.93
C GLY A 124 19.95 1.81 -14.04
N PRO A 125 20.47 2.34 -15.17
CA PRO A 125 21.91 2.35 -15.45
C PRO A 125 22.77 3.02 -14.37
N HIS A 126 22.29 4.09 -13.72
CA HIS A 126 23.00 4.77 -12.61
C HIS A 126 23.23 3.84 -11.42
N THR A 127 22.33 2.88 -11.20
CA THR A 127 22.46 1.89 -10.10
C THR A 127 23.47 0.78 -10.38
N GLN A 128 24.00 0.71 -11.60
CA GLN A 128 25.12 -0.14 -11.97
C GLN A 128 26.47 0.61 -11.91
N ALA A 129 26.44 1.91 -11.61
CA ALA A 129 27.62 2.78 -11.64
C ALA A 129 27.73 3.59 -10.34
N ASP A 130 27.34 4.86 -10.36
CA ASP A 130 27.69 5.83 -9.33
C ASP A 130 26.65 5.98 -8.21
N ASP A 131 25.49 5.34 -8.31
CA ASP A 131 24.45 5.33 -7.27
C ASP A 131 23.87 3.92 -7.04
N PRO A 132 24.67 2.95 -6.53
CA PRO A 132 24.28 1.53 -6.52
C PRO A 132 22.94 1.20 -5.85
N SER A 133 22.52 2.02 -4.88
CA SER A 133 21.25 1.87 -4.17
C SER A 133 20.13 2.75 -4.68
N GLY A 134 20.41 3.68 -5.61
CA GLY A 134 19.47 4.72 -6.02
C GLY A 134 19.29 5.86 -5.00
N LYS A 135 20.15 5.96 -3.99
CA LYS A 135 20.00 6.94 -2.90
C LYS A 135 20.12 8.37 -3.40
N LYS A 136 21.08 8.67 -4.29
CA LYS A 136 21.22 10.02 -4.86
C LYS A 136 19.96 10.40 -5.63
N ALA A 137 19.42 9.47 -6.43
CA ALA A 137 18.20 9.70 -7.20
C ALA A 137 16.97 9.89 -6.29
N VAL A 138 16.79 9.06 -5.26
CA VAL A 138 15.74 9.21 -4.24
C VAL A 138 15.84 10.58 -3.56
N CYS A 139 17.05 11.00 -3.15
CA CYS A 139 17.24 12.32 -2.55
C CYS A 139 16.90 13.47 -3.51
N SER A 140 17.20 13.34 -4.80
CA SER A 140 16.82 14.33 -5.82
C SER A 140 15.31 14.43 -5.98
N MET A 141 14.62 13.29 -6.09
CA MET A 141 13.16 13.20 -6.16
C MET A 141 12.48 13.82 -4.94
N LEU A 142 12.94 13.46 -3.73
CA LEU A 142 12.40 14.00 -2.48
C LEU A 142 12.51 15.53 -2.39
N ARG A 143 13.63 16.11 -2.85
CA ARG A 143 13.79 17.58 -2.94
C ARG A 143 12.83 18.21 -3.93
N SER A 144 12.57 17.56 -5.07
CA SER A 144 11.57 18.01 -6.03
C SER A 144 10.17 18.03 -5.43
N PHE A 145 9.78 17.00 -4.67
CA PHE A 145 8.50 16.97 -3.96
C PHE A 145 8.41 18.05 -2.88
N GLN A 146 9.47 18.26 -2.10
CA GLN A 146 9.50 19.32 -1.10
C GLN A 146 9.29 20.70 -1.73
N HIS A 147 9.89 20.95 -2.89
CA HIS A 147 9.68 22.19 -3.64
C HIS A 147 8.25 22.33 -4.17
N ALA A 148 7.68 21.25 -4.72
CA ALA A 148 6.35 21.25 -5.32
C ALA A 148 5.20 21.37 -4.30
N LEU A 149 5.37 20.80 -3.10
CA LEU A 149 4.31 20.72 -2.09
C LEU A 149 4.42 21.84 -1.04
N GLY A 150 5.62 22.37 -0.78
CA GLY A 150 5.86 23.50 0.13
C GLY A 150 5.73 23.20 1.62
N ASP A 151 4.81 22.32 2.04
CA ASP A 151 4.52 22.00 3.44
C ASP A 151 5.02 20.61 3.90
N VAL A 152 5.86 19.97 3.08
CA VAL A 152 6.46 18.67 3.38
C VAL A 152 7.71 18.82 4.25
N ASP A 153 7.71 18.08 5.37
CA ASP A 153 8.86 17.97 6.26
C ASP A 153 9.51 16.60 6.05
N LEU A 154 10.78 16.62 5.67
CA LEU A 154 11.57 15.42 5.36
C LEU A 154 12.55 15.06 6.48
N THR A 155 12.48 15.67 7.66
CA THR A 155 13.46 15.49 8.76
C THR A 155 13.65 14.02 9.13
N TRP A 156 12.56 13.28 9.41
CA TRP A 156 12.63 11.83 9.67
C TRP A 156 12.87 11.03 8.39
N THR A 157 12.37 11.50 7.24
CA THR A 157 12.60 10.83 5.95
C THR A 157 14.10 10.75 5.63
N TRP A 158 14.87 11.83 5.85
CA TRP A 158 16.31 11.84 5.62
C TRP A 158 17.06 10.84 6.50
N GLN A 159 16.72 10.79 7.79
CA GLN A 159 17.32 9.83 8.72
C GLN A 159 17.04 8.38 8.32
N LEU A 160 15.82 8.08 7.88
CA LEU A 160 15.45 6.74 7.44
C LEU A 160 16.04 6.39 6.06
N VAL A 161 16.18 7.35 5.14
CA VAL A 161 16.93 7.15 3.89
C VAL A 161 18.37 6.76 4.19
N ASP A 162 19.02 7.44 5.13
CA ASP A 162 20.40 7.15 5.54
C ASP A 162 20.56 5.79 6.22
N LYS A 163 19.57 5.39 7.03
CA LYS A 163 19.57 4.09 7.70
C LYS A 163 19.29 2.97 6.70
N PHE A 164 18.21 3.02 5.95
CA PHE A 164 17.70 1.86 5.20
C PHE A 164 18.39 1.65 3.84
N MET A 165 18.86 2.69 3.16
CA MET A 165 19.45 2.51 1.83
C MET A 165 20.89 1.98 1.93
N VAL A 166 21.17 0.84 1.31
CA VAL A 166 22.46 0.16 1.37
C VAL A 166 23.50 0.84 0.47
N THR A 167 24.41 1.63 1.06
CA THR A 167 25.42 2.39 0.29
C THR A 167 26.87 1.97 0.50
N ALA A 168 27.19 1.24 1.57
CA ALA A 168 28.58 0.82 1.82
C ALA A 168 29.02 -0.22 0.77
N PRO A 169 30.21 -0.09 0.14
CA PRO A 169 30.61 -0.97 -0.97
C PRO A 169 30.56 -2.47 -0.66
N ASP A 170 30.90 -2.87 0.56
CA ASP A 170 30.86 -4.27 1.02
C ASP A 170 29.42 -4.76 1.26
N GLU A 171 28.54 -3.92 1.81
CA GLU A 171 27.12 -4.22 1.93
C GLU A 171 26.45 -4.30 0.55
N VAL A 172 26.78 -3.39 -0.37
CA VAL A 172 26.28 -3.40 -1.75
C VAL A 172 26.68 -4.72 -2.42
N ALA A 173 27.94 -5.14 -2.30
CA ALA A 173 28.41 -6.42 -2.85
C ALA A 173 27.64 -7.61 -2.27
N ARG A 174 27.42 -7.64 -0.94
CA ARG A 174 26.59 -8.68 -0.28
C ARG A 174 25.13 -8.66 -0.75
N LEU A 175 24.55 -7.48 -0.94
CA LEU A 175 23.18 -7.34 -1.46
C LEU A 175 23.09 -7.88 -2.89
N ARG A 176 24.08 -7.59 -3.75
CA ARG A 176 24.13 -8.14 -5.11
C ARG A 176 24.22 -9.65 -5.14
N GLU A 177 24.94 -10.24 -4.20
CA GLU A 177 24.96 -11.69 -4.05
C GLU A 177 23.57 -12.21 -3.69
N ALA A 178 22.98 -11.66 -2.63
CA ALA A 178 21.67 -12.07 -2.14
C ALA A 178 20.56 -11.88 -3.19
N GLU A 179 20.59 -10.79 -3.97
CA GLU A 179 19.70 -10.54 -5.10
C GLU A 179 19.73 -11.68 -6.15
N ARG A 180 20.89 -12.34 -6.33
CA ARG A 180 21.06 -13.43 -7.29
C ARG A 180 20.75 -14.82 -6.72
N THR A 181 20.91 -15.03 -5.42
CA THR A 181 20.90 -16.38 -4.83
C THR A 181 19.80 -16.63 -3.81
N SER A 182 19.23 -15.58 -3.22
CA SER A 182 18.51 -15.70 -1.93
C SER A 182 17.18 -14.95 -1.88
N LEU A 183 16.74 -14.30 -2.97
CA LEU A 183 15.44 -13.64 -2.98
C LEU A 183 14.31 -14.67 -3.03
N PRO A 184 13.28 -14.54 -2.17
CA PRO A 184 12.12 -15.41 -2.22
C PRO A 184 11.24 -15.04 -3.43
N PRO A 185 10.55 -16.00 -4.07
CA PRO A 185 9.55 -15.68 -5.08
C PRO A 185 8.41 -14.79 -4.53
N PRO A 186 7.89 -13.83 -5.32
CA PRO A 186 8.31 -13.40 -6.65
C PRO A 186 9.40 -12.29 -6.63
N LEU A 187 10.03 -11.98 -5.48
CA LEU A 187 11.06 -10.94 -5.42
C LEU A 187 12.27 -11.27 -6.30
N ASP A 188 12.50 -12.55 -6.58
CA ASP A 188 13.46 -13.04 -7.57
C ASP A 188 13.17 -12.60 -9.01
N LEU A 189 11.92 -12.28 -9.34
CA LEU A 189 11.54 -11.68 -10.63
C LEU A 189 11.97 -10.21 -10.71
N TYR A 190 12.19 -9.56 -9.57
CA TYR A 190 12.73 -8.22 -9.52
C TYR A 190 14.25 -8.33 -9.61
N GLN A 191 14.83 -7.61 -10.57
CA GLN A 191 16.29 -7.56 -10.71
C GLN A 191 16.98 -6.92 -9.48
N ARG A 192 16.20 -6.25 -8.60
CA ARG A 192 16.64 -5.45 -7.47
C ARG A 192 15.74 -5.66 -6.26
N THR A 193 16.33 -5.69 -5.07
CA THR A 193 15.57 -5.65 -3.82
C THR A 193 15.00 -4.24 -3.61
N PRO A 194 13.67 -4.07 -3.49
CA PRO A 194 13.08 -2.76 -3.22
C PRO A 194 13.52 -2.22 -1.86
N GLN A 195 13.82 -0.93 -1.78
CA GLN A 195 14.33 -0.28 -0.57
C GLN A 195 13.51 0.93 -0.12
N PHE A 196 12.78 1.57 -1.04
CA PHE A 196 12.09 2.83 -0.79
C PHE A 196 10.84 2.97 -1.67
N ASN A 197 9.71 3.33 -1.08
CA ASN A 197 8.46 3.68 -1.76
C ASN A 197 7.88 4.99 -1.20
N PHE A 198 6.92 5.60 -1.91
CA PHE A 198 6.18 6.76 -1.39
C PHE A 198 4.70 6.69 -1.76
N ALA A 199 3.89 7.45 -1.01
CA ALA A 199 2.47 7.65 -1.29
C ALA A 199 2.04 9.09 -1.06
N PHE A 200 0.91 9.45 -1.65
CA PHE A 200 0.20 10.70 -1.45
C PHE A 200 -1.26 10.43 -1.10
N ASP A 201 -1.73 11.02 -0.01
CA ASP A 201 -3.16 11.22 0.20
C ASP A 201 -3.58 12.49 -0.54
N LEU A 202 -4.55 12.35 -1.43
CA LEU A 202 -5.03 13.41 -2.31
C LEU A 202 -6.42 13.83 -1.84
N SER A 203 -6.48 14.54 -0.72
CA SER A 203 -7.71 15.17 -0.23
C SER A 203 -8.05 16.42 -1.05
N PRO A 204 -9.31 16.90 -1.06
CA PRO A 204 -9.75 17.97 -1.96
C PRO A 204 -8.82 19.20 -1.98
N ASP A 205 -8.32 19.63 -0.83
CA ASP A 205 -7.50 20.84 -0.71
C ASP A 205 -6.02 20.60 -0.38
N LYS A 206 -5.62 19.33 -0.18
CA LYS A 206 -4.27 19.01 0.30
C LYS A 206 -3.73 17.70 -0.25
N LYS A 207 -2.43 17.71 -0.59
CA LYS A 207 -1.63 16.53 -0.93
C LYS A 207 -0.72 16.22 0.27
N SER A 208 -0.92 15.09 0.94
CA SER A 208 -0.09 14.70 2.10
C SER A 208 0.84 13.56 1.73
N MET A 209 2.15 13.75 1.90
CA MET A 209 3.16 12.77 1.53
C MET A 209 3.47 11.76 2.64
N LYS A 210 3.74 10.52 2.24
CA LYS A 210 4.24 9.43 3.09
C LYS A 210 5.42 8.77 2.42
N THR A 211 6.39 8.31 3.22
CA THR A 211 7.54 7.53 2.75
C THR A 211 7.57 6.18 3.44
N TYR A 212 8.01 5.15 2.70
CA TYR A 212 8.09 3.78 3.18
C TYR A 212 9.48 3.24 2.91
N PHE A 213 10.03 2.54 3.89
CA PHE A 213 11.36 1.97 3.88
C PHE A 213 11.24 0.47 4.04
N LEU A 214 11.93 -0.29 3.19
CA LEU A 214 11.88 -1.74 3.19
C LEU A 214 13.15 -2.29 3.87
N PRO A 215 13.01 -3.01 5.01
CA PRO A 215 14.15 -3.51 5.77
C PRO A 215 14.84 -4.71 5.11
N LEU A 216 14.24 -5.35 4.10
CA LEU A 216 14.76 -6.60 3.52
C LEU A 216 16.22 -6.47 3.05
N ALA A 217 16.54 -5.41 2.31
CA ALA A 217 17.91 -5.19 1.84
C ALA A 217 18.90 -5.07 3.00
N LYS A 218 18.52 -4.38 4.08
CA LYS A 218 19.36 -4.27 5.29
C LYS A 218 19.48 -5.59 6.02
N SER A 219 18.38 -6.31 6.20
CA SER A 219 18.37 -7.64 6.82
C SER A 219 19.29 -8.62 6.08
N LEU A 220 19.27 -8.63 4.75
CA LEU A 220 20.12 -9.49 3.91
C LEU A 220 21.62 -9.19 4.08
N VAL A 221 22.01 -7.91 4.24
CA VAL A 221 23.43 -7.54 4.33
C VAL A 221 23.96 -7.56 5.76
N THR A 222 23.14 -7.28 6.78
CA THR A 222 23.57 -7.26 8.18
C THR A 222 23.31 -8.57 8.92
N GLY A 223 22.41 -9.42 8.42
CA GLY A 223 21.91 -10.61 9.12
C GLY A 223 20.96 -10.28 10.29
N SER A 224 20.58 -9.01 10.45
CA SER A 224 19.70 -8.57 11.54
C SER A 224 18.23 -8.86 11.23
N SER A 225 17.43 -9.05 12.29
CA SER A 225 15.98 -9.09 12.18
C SER A 225 15.45 -7.79 11.57
N ALA A 226 14.60 -7.92 10.53
CA ALA A 226 13.92 -6.78 9.92
C ALA A 226 13.06 -6.01 10.93
N LEU A 227 12.43 -6.73 11.87
CA LEU A 227 11.62 -6.13 12.94
C LEU A 227 12.50 -5.29 13.87
N ASP A 228 13.59 -5.87 14.38
CA ASP A 228 14.48 -5.19 15.33
C ASP A 228 15.11 -3.96 14.68
N TYR A 229 15.55 -4.10 13.42
CA TYR A 229 16.09 -3.00 12.64
C TYR A 229 15.11 -1.83 12.49
N CYS A 230 13.85 -2.13 12.15
CA CYS A 230 12.80 -1.12 12.05
C CYS A 230 12.56 -0.44 13.40
N LEU A 231 12.39 -1.20 14.48
CA LEU A 231 12.11 -0.64 15.81
C LEU A 231 13.28 0.20 16.34
N ASP A 232 14.53 -0.23 16.12
CA ASP A 232 15.71 0.55 16.47
C ASP A 232 15.81 1.84 15.64
N ALA A 233 15.46 1.79 14.35
CA ALA A 233 15.37 2.99 13.54
C ALA A 233 14.35 3.98 14.10
N VAL A 234 13.17 3.51 14.54
CA VAL A 234 12.14 4.35 15.19
C VAL A 234 12.66 5.00 16.46
N ARG A 235 13.28 4.21 17.36
CA ARG A 235 13.83 4.72 18.63
C ARG A 235 14.89 5.80 18.42
N SER A 236 15.60 5.75 17.30
CA SER A 236 16.70 6.66 16.98
C SER A 236 16.29 7.93 16.21
N LEU A 237 15.00 8.14 15.96
CA LEU A 237 14.51 9.32 15.24
C LEU A 237 14.67 10.59 16.07
N GLU A 238 15.17 11.65 15.46
CA GLU A 238 15.32 12.96 16.09
C GLU A 238 14.59 14.05 15.28
N PRO A 239 13.89 15.01 15.88
CA PRO A 239 13.44 15.04 17.28
C PRO A 239 12.27 14.07 17.52
N HIS A 240 11.90 13.89 18.79
CA HIS A 240 10.68 13.19 19.26
C HIS A 240 10.66 11.66 19.15
N GLY A 241 11.77 11.01 18.76
CA GLY A 241 11.86 9.55 18.75
C GLY A 241 11.73 8.92 20.13
N GLU A 242 12.15 9.62 21.18
CA GLU A 242 11.99 9.20 22.56
C GLU A 242 10.51 8.98 22.94
N GLY A 243 9.61 9.77 22.34
CA GLY A 243 8.17 9.63 22.54
C GLY A 243 7.54 8.45 21.79
N LEU A 244 8.25 7.86 20.82
CA LEU A 244 7.81 6.70 20.03
C LEU A 244 8.25 5.37 20.65
N SER A 245 9.34 5.37 21.42
CA SER A 245 9.95 4.19 22.03
C SER A 245 9.01 3.32 22.87
N PRO A 246 8.10 3.87 23.72
CA PRO A 246 7.22 3.03 24.53
C PRO A 246 6.33 2.07 23.71
N VAL A 247 5.80 2.55 22.58
CA VAL A 247 5.01 1.69 21.68
C VAL A 247 5.91 0.75 20.87
N ALA A 248 7.11 1.19 20.47
CA ALA A 248 8.09 0.32 19.81
C ALA A 248 8.48 -0.87 20.71
N ASP A 249 8.70 -0.63 22.00
CA ASP A 249 9.04 -1.66 22.99
C ASP A 249 7.87 -2.60 23.26
N LEU A 250 6.64 -2.06 23.35
CA LEU A 250 5.41 -2.84 23.45
C LEU A 250 5.26 -3.82 22.26
N LEU A 251 5.47 -3.32 21.03
CA LEU A 251 5.40 -4.13 19.82
C LEU A 251 6.50 -5.20 19.78
N HIS A 252 7.74 -4.83 20.12
CA HIS A 252 8.84 -5.78 20.23
C HIS A 252 8.51 -6.91 21.20
N GLN A 253 7.98 -6.58 22.39
CA GLN A 253 7.58 -7.58 23.38
C GLN A 253 6.43 -8.45 22.86
N PHE A 254 5.39 -7.85 22.29
CA PHE A 254 4.23 -8.58 21.77
C PHE A 254 4.64 -9.61 20.73
N PHE A 255 5.37 -9.20 19.69
CA PHE A 255 5.78 -10.10 18.60
C PHE A 255 6.69 -11.23 19.05
N ASN A 256 7.57 -10.99 20.02
CA ASN A 256 8.53 -11.99 20.49
C ASN A 256 8.00 -12.92 21.60
N THR A 257 6.86 -12.60 22.23
CA THR A 257 6.40 -13.36 23.42
C THR A 257 4.94 -13.81 23.38
N SER A 258 4.05 -13.02 22.78
CA SER A 258 2.60 -13.15 22.99
C SER A 258 1.80 -13.24 21.68
N CYS A 259 2.42 -12.90 20.54
CA CYS A 259 1.79 -13.03 19.24
C CYS A 259 1.61 -14.53 18.89
N PRO A 260 0.39 -15.00 18.57
CA PRO A 260 0.13 -16.41 18.32
C PRO A 260 0.69 -16.96 16.99
N GLY A 261 1.41 -16.14 16.21
CA GLY A 261 2.05 -16.56 14.96
C GLY A 261 3.28 -15.70 14.67
N HIS A 262 4.14 -16.18 13.76
CA HIS A 262 5.31 -15.43 13.33
C HIS A 262 4.91 -14.26 12.42
N MET A 263 5.42 -13.06 12.72
CA MET A 263 5.16 -11.84 11.97
C MET A 263 6.44 -11.39 11.28
N SER A 264 6.41 -11.27 9.96
CA SER A 264 7.54 -10.73 9.18
C SER A 264 7.37 -9.22 9.02
N CYS A 265 8.39 -8.42 9.34
CA CYS A 265 8.35 -6.97 9.11
C CYS A 265 8.69 -6.64 7.66
N ASP A 266 7.73 -6.04 6.95
CA ASP A 266 7.83 -5.78 5.52
C ASP A 266 8.15 -4.31 5.20
N TYR A 267 7.64 -3.36 5.99
CA TYR A 267 7.85 -1.93 5.77
C TYR A 267 7.86 -1.13 7.07
N LEU A 268 8.61 -0.03 7.07
CA LEU A 268 8.45 1.08 8.00
C LEU A 268 7.95 2.30 7.21
N GLY A 269 6.76 2.79 7.54
CA GLY A 269 6.17 3.99 6.93
C GLY A 269 6.18 5.18 7.88
N ILE A 270 6.32 6.39 7.34
CA ILE A 270 6.14 7.64 8.09
C ILE A 270 5.31 8.65 7.31
N ASP A 271 4.62 9.54 8.02
CA ASP A 271 4.05 10.74 7.41
C ASP A 271 5.17 11.80 7.24
N SER A 272 5.37 12.32 6.03
CA SER A 272 6.38 13.35 5.71
C SER A 272 5.88 14.75 6.09
N THR A 273 5.61 14.93 7.37
CA THR A 273 5.14 16.17 8.00
C THR A 273 5.91 16.41 9.30
N ASN A 274 5.62 17.52 9.98
CA ASN A 274 6.30 17.91 11.21
C ASN A 274 6.44 16.70 12.16
N PRO A 275 7.67 16.32 12.59
CA PRO A 275 7.94 15.17 13.45
C PRO A 275 7.01 15.04 14.66
N LYS A 276 6.64 16.15 15.30
CA LYS A 276 5.73 16.15 16.45
C LYS A 276 4.33 15.61 16.14
N ARG A 277 3.87 15.72 14.89
CA ARG A 277 2.54 15.30 14.42
C ARG A 277 2.60 14.06 13.53
N SER A 278 3.79 13.68 13.10
CA SER A 278 4.01 12.55 12.18
C SER A 278 3.70 11.23 12.89
N ARG A 279 3.10 10.30 12.15
CA ARG A 279 2.92 8.91 12.56
C ARG A 279 4.04 8.06 12.01
N VAL A 280 4.49 7.13 12.83
CA VAL A 280 5.24 5.95 12.40
C VAL A 280 4.27 4.79 12.18
N LYS A 281 4.56 3.94 11.20
CA LYS A 281 3.73 2.82 10.79
C LYS A 281 4.60 1.58 10.56
N LEU A 282 4.48 0.58 11.41
CA LEU A 282 5.18 -0.69 11.24
C LEU A 282 4.25 -1.67 10.51
N TYR A 283 4.64 -2.11 9.31
CA TYR A 283 3.89 -3.07 8.51
C TYR A 283 4.49 -4.46 8.68
N VAL A 284 3.64 -5.40 9.06
CA VAL A 284 4.00 -6.80 9.25
C VAL A 284 2.99 -7.72 8.54
N SER A 285 3.43 -8.90 8.13
CA SER A 285 2.58 -9.92 7.52
C SER A 285 2.59 -11.23 8.30
N SER A 286 1.45 -11.93 8.24
CA SER A 286 1.28 -13.29 8.77
C SER A 286 1.07 -14.26 7.60
N GLN A 287 2.01 -15.17 7.41
CA GLN A 287 1.91 -16.19 6.36
C GLN A 287 1.15 -17.45 6.81
N GLN A 288 0.98 -17.62 8.12
CA GLN A 288 0.49 -18.87 8.72
C GLN A 288 -1.00 -18.83 9.08
N HIS A 289 -1.50 -17.66 9.46
CA HIS A 289 -2.82 -17.53 10.06
C HIS A 289 -3.60 -16.35 9.49
N ASN A 290 -4.89 -16.59 9.22
CA ASN A 290 -5.87 -15.59 8.83
C ASN A 290 -7.24 -15.78 9.51
N SER A 291 -7.34 -16.63 10.53
CA SER A 291 -8.55 -16.81 11.33
C SER A 291 -8.93 -15.52 12.06
N PHE A 292 -10.22 -15.36 12.37
CA PHE A 292 -10.67 -14.18 13.11
C PHE A 292 -10.11 -14.14 14.53
N ASN A 293 -9.90 -15.29 15.17
CA ASN A 293 -9.23 -15.40 16.47
C ASN A 293 -7.79 -14.86 16.41
N PHE A 294 -7.04 -15.16 15.34
CA PHE A 294 -5.71 -14.61 15.12
C PHE A 294 -5.76 -13.08 14.96
N ILE A 295 -6.65 -12.59 14.09
CA ILE A 295 -6.86 -11.14 13.90
C ILE A 295 -7.20 -10.44 15.22
N ARG A 296 -8.09 -11.02 16.04
CA ARG A 296 -8.44 -10.49 17.36
C ARG A 296 -7.23 -10.42 18.28
N ALA A 297 -6.39 -11.45 18.32
CA ALA A 297 -5.18 -11.45 19.13
C ALA A 297 -4.19 -10.36 18.70
N VAL A 298 -4.05 -10.12 17.39
CA VAL A 298 -3.19 -9.07 16.84
C VAL A 298 -3.74 -7.67 17.16
N PHE A 299 -5.03 -7.43 16.92
CA PHE A 299 -5.68 -6.15 17.22
C PHE A 299 -5.65 -5.79 18.71
N THR A 300 -5.82 -6.79 19.58
CA THR A 300 -5.78 -6.58 21.03
C THR A 300 -4.35 -6.63 21.59
N LEU A 301 -3.32 -6.81 20.77
CA LEU A 301 -1.93 -7.00 21.24
C LEU A 301 -1.82 -8.07 22.34
N GLY A 302 -2.43 -9.23 22.12
CA GLY A 302 -2.47 -10.32 23.11
C GLY A 302 -3.37 -10.02 24.32
N GLY A 303 -4.34 -9.12 24.16
CA GLY A 303 -5.22 -8.67 25.23
C GLY A 303 -4.70 -7.46 26.01
N ILE A 304 -3.65 -6.76 25.56
CA ILE A 304 -3.21 -5.49 26.17
C ILE A 304 -4.15 -4.34 25.78
N ALA A 305 -4.52 -4.23 24.51
CA ALA A 305 -5.46 -3.23 24.02
C ALA A 305 -6.91 -3.71 24.24
N LYS A 306 -7.55 -3.18 25.29
CA LYS A 306 -8.95 -3.47 25.67
C LYS A 306 -9.81 -2.21 25.76
N ASP A 307 -9.36 -1.11 25.18
CA ASP A 307 -10.13 0.12 25.15
C ASP A 307 -11.39 -0.05 24.29
N GLU A 308 -12.37 0.83 24.53
CA GLU A 308 -13.68 0.77 23.89
C GLU A 308 -13.60 0.88 22.36
N ALA A 309 -12.65 1.65 21.82
CA ALA A 309 -12.49 1.81 20.39
C ALA A 309 -11.95 0.52 19.74
N THR A 310 -10.95 -0.12 20.34
CA THR A 310 -10.44 -1.42 19.89
C THR A 310 -11.54 -2.49 19.86
N LEU A 311 -12.34 -2.58 20.93
CA LEU A 311 -13.40 -3.59 21.02
C LEU A 311 -14.55 -3.34 20.04
N ARG A 312 -15.01 -2.09 19.89
CA ARG A 312 -16.01 -1.71 18.87
C ARG A 312 -15.52 -1.95 17.44
N GLY A 313 -14.25 -1.63 17.18
CA GLY A 313 -13.62 -1.91 15.89
C GLY A 313 -13.62 -3.41 15.56
N LEU A 314 -13.30 -4.26 16.53
CA LEU A 314 -13.35 -5.71 16.35
C LEU A 314 -14.76 -6.24 16.11
N GLU A 315 -15.77 -5.73 16.82
CA GLU A 315 -17.17 -6.09 16.59
C GLU A 315 -17.61 -5.75 15.15
N PHE A 316 -17.31 -4.52 14.71
CA PHE A 316 -17.61 -4.11 13.33
C PHE A 316 -16.86 -4.99 12.31
N LEU A 317 -15.55 -5.20 12.50
CA LEU A 317 -14.75 -6.04 11.61
C LEU A 317 -15.33 -7.46 11.51
N ARG A 318 -15.75 -8.04 12.65
CA ARG A 318 -16.38 -9.37 12.68
C ARG A 318 -17.64 -9.43 11.82
N SER A 319 -18.42 -8.34 11.83
CA SER A 319 -19.68 -8.22 11.08
C SER A 319 -19.51 -8.16 9.57
N ILE A 320 -18.31 -7.80 9.07
CA ILE A 320 -17.96 -7.75 7.64
C ILE A 320 -16.93 -8.82 7.23
N TRP A 321 -16.35 -9.55 8.18
CA TRP A 321 -15.24 -10.48 7.91
C TRP A 321 -15.56 -11.50 6.82
N HIS A 322 -16.75 -12.11 6.87
CA HIS A 322 -17.22 -13.07 5.87
C HIS A 322 -17.25 -12.49 4.45
N LEU A 323 -17.55 -11.18 4.30
CA LEU A 323 -17.52 -10.48 3.02
C LEU A 323 -16.08 -10.32 2.52
N LEU A 324 -15.14 -9.96 3.42
CA LEU A 324 -13.73 -9.73 3.07
C LEU A 324 -12.99 -11.01 2.66
N VAL A 325 -13.39 -12.18 3.20
CA VAL A 325 -12.85 -13.50 2.82
C VAL A 325 -13.77 -14.33 1.93
N ASN A 326 -14.81 -13.69 1.39
CA ASN A 326 -15.71 -14.25 0.39
C ASN A 326 -16.30 -15.63 0.78
N VAL A 327 -17.01 -15.66 1.91
CA VAL A 327 -17.80 -16.80 2.39
C VAL A 327 -19.20 -16.32 2.81
N ASP A 328 -20.16 -17.22 2.87
CA ASP A 328 -21.48 -16.83 3.37
C ASP A 328 -21.44 -16.60 4.89
N GLU A 329 -22.35 -15.76 5.38
CA GLU A 329 -22.39 -15.39 6.79
C GLU A 329 -22.63 -16.63 7.67
N GLY A 330 -21.73 -16.87 8.63
CA GLY A 330 -21.79 -18.02 9.54
C GLY A 330 -21.03 -19.27 9.08
N GLU A 331 -20.54 -19.32 7.83
CA GLU A 331 -19.84 -20.51 7.32
C GLU A 331 -18.41 -20.69 7.84
N LEU A 332 -17.76 -19.61 8.29
CA LEU A 332 -16.38 -19.64 8.77
C LEU A 332 -16.32 -19.45 10.30
N PRO A 333 -16.02 -20.52 11.07
CA PRO A 333 -15.77 -20.40 12.50
C PRO A 333 -14.59 -19.46 12.79
N ASP A 334 -14.65 -18.71 13.89
CA ASP A 334 -13.62 -17.73 14.24
C ASP A 334 -12.22 -18.34 14.43
N SER A 335 -12.15 -19.64 14.76
CA SER A 335 -10.91 -20.38 14.94
C SER A 335 -10.31 -20.92 13.64
N SER A 336 -11.05 -20.88 12.53
CA SER A 336 -10.64 -21.52 11.29
C SER A 336 -9.92 -20.53 10.38
N ASP A 337 -8.73 -20.91 9.92
CA ASP A 337 -8.07 -20.23 8.83
C ASP A 337 -8.79 -20.53 7.50
N ARG A 338 -8.86 -19.55 6.60
CA ARG A 338 -9.38 -19.71 5.24
C ARG A 338 -8.19 -20.03 4.31
N PRO A 339 -8.16 -21.19 3.62
CA PRO A 339 -7.08 -21.49 2.70
C PRO A 339 -6.94 -20.40 1.63
N ALA A 340 -5.75 -19.81 1.51
CA ALA A 340 -5.42 -18.88 0.43
C ALA A 340 -5.09 -19.68 -0.85
N LYS A 341 -5.50 -19.17 -2.01
CA LYS A 341 -5.35 -19.84 -3.32
C LYS A 341 -3.89 -20.04 -3.71
N GLN A 342 -3.04 -19.04 -3.43
CA GLN A 342 -1.65 -19.00 -3.90
C GLN A 342 -0.74 -18.62 -2.74
N LEU A 343 -0.26 -19.64 -2.02
CA LEU A 343 0.81 -19.55 -1.03
C LEU A 343 2.00 -20.45 -1.45
N PRO A 344 3.26 -20.07 -1.12
CA PRO A 344 3.67 -18.86 -0.41
C PRO A 344 3.90 -17.71 -1.40
N PHE A 345 2.98 -16.75 -1.43
CA PHE A 345 3.16 -15.48 -2.10
C PHE A 345 2.94 -14.42 -1.03
N PHE A 346 4.00 -13.70 -0.63
CA PHE A 346 3.90 -12.78 0.52
C PHE A 346 2.79 -11.73 0.32
N LEU A 347 2.52 -11.32 -0.92
CA LEU A 347 1.43 -10.40 -1.27
C LEU A 347 0.03 -10.99 -1.02
N GLY A 348 -0.08 -12.32 -0.91
CA GLY A 348 -1.31 -13.08 -0.68
C GLY A 348 -1.68 -13.30 0.78
N CYS A 349 -0.91 -12.75 1.71
CA CYS A 349 -1.09 -12.92 3.14
C CYS A 349 -1.86 -11.74 3.76
N LEU A 350 -2.33 -11.90 5.00
CA LEU A 350 -2.83 -10.75 5.77
C LEU A 350 -1.65 -9.85 6.15
N TYR A 351 -1.82 -8.54 5.96
CA TYR A 351 -0.92 -7.54 6.51
C TYR A 351 -1.59 -6.77 7.63
N PHE A 352 -0.79 -6.32 8.57
CA PHE A 352 -1.17 -5.42 9.63
C PHE A 352 -0.25 -4.22 9.60
N SER A 353 -0.79 -3.02 9.80
CA SER A 353 0.01 -1.86 10.17
C SER A 353 -0.30 -1.42 11.58
N PHE A 354 0.75 -1.17 12.36
CA PHE A 354 0.68 -0.58 13.69
C PHE A 354 1.09 0.88 13.54
N GLU A 355 0.16 1.80 13.76
CA GLU A 355 0.36 3.24 13.56
C GLU A 355 0.37 3.98 14.90
N TRP A 356 1.39 4.79 15.17
CA TRP A 356 1.45 5.58 16.40
C TRP A 356 2.25 6.88 16.22
N ARG A 357 1.99 7.83 17.12
CA ARG A 357 2.69 9.11 17.25
C ARG A 357 3.48 9.15 18.54
N ALA A 358 4.36 10.14 18.65
CA ALA A 358 5.05 10.42 19.90
C ALA A 358 4.04 10.72 21.02
N GLY A 359 4.11 9.96 22.12
CA GLY A 359 3.22 10.08 23.28
C GLY A 359 1.97 9.19 23.26
N ASP A 360 1.71 8.46 22.17
CA ASP A 360 0.66 7.45 22.15
C ASP A 360 1.02 6.30 23.10
N ARG A 361 0.01 5.70 23.74
CA ARG A 361 0.20 4.55 24.65
C ARG A 361 0.00 3.21 23.95
N LEU A 362 -0.80 3.21 22.89
CA LEU A 362 -1.13 2.04 22.08
C LEU A 362 -1.10 2.46 20.60
N PRO A 363 -0.64 1.59 19.70
CA PRO A 363 -0.76 1.82 18.27
C PRO A 363 -2.20 1.58 17.80
N LEU A 364 -2.63 2.32 16.80
CA LEU A 364 -3.79 1.96 16.00
C LEU A 364 -3.42 0.78 15.10
N VAL A 365 -4.18 -0.32 15.18
CA VAL A 365 -3.97 -1.51 14.35
C VAL A 365 -4.90 -1.46 13.14
N LYS A 366 -4.34 -1.64 11.95
CA LYS A 366 -5.07 -1.72 10.68
C LYS A 366 -4.78 -3.06 10.00
N LEU A 367 -5.83 -3.70 9.49
CA LEU A 367 -5.76 -4.95 8.74
C LEU A 367 -5.77 -4.67 7.23
N TYR A 368 -5.10 -5.50 6.43
CA TYR A 368 -5.18 -5.53 4.97
C TYR A 368 -5.47 -6.95 4.49
N VAL A 369 -6.49 -7.08 3.64
CA VAL A 369 -6.99 -8.37 3.15
C VAL A 369 -6.86 -8.43 1.62
N PRO A 370 -6.02 -9.31 1.05
CA PRO A 370 -5.84 -9.46 -0.39
C PRO A 370 -7.07 -10.11 -1.03
N GLN A 371 -7.88 -9.32 -1.73
CA GLN A 371 -9.20 -9.75 -2.19
C GLN A 371 -9.15 -10.86 -3.25
N TRP A 372 -8.13 -10.80 -4.11
CA TRP A 372 -7.89 -11.78 -5.17
C TRP A 372 -7.59 -13.20 -4.65
N GLN A 373 -7.13 -13.33 -3.40
CA GLN A 373 -6.92 -14.63 -2.76
C GLN A 373 -8.23 -15.34 -2.42
N TYR A 374 -9.32 -14.59 -2.20
CA TYR A 374 -10.56 -15.15 -1.64
C TYR A 374 -11.71 -15.19 -2.66
N ALA A 375 -11.80 -14.22 -3.55
CA ALA A 375 -12.87 -14.12 -4.54
C ALA A 375 -12.44 -14.61 -5.92
N GLN A 376 -13.41 -15.09 -6.70
CA GLN A 376 -13.18 -15.66 -8.04
C GLN A 376 -13.12 -14.59 -9.14
N SER A 377 -13.79 -13.45 -8.94
CA SER A 377 -13.88 -12.37 -9.93
C SER A 377 -14.03 -11.00 -9.27
N ASP A 378 -13.68 -9.94 -10.01
CA ASP A 378 -13.85 -8.56 -9.57
C ASP A 378 -15.32 -8.22 -9.28
N ARG A 379 -16.28 -8.80 -10.02
CA ARG A 379 -17.72 -8.60 -9.75
C ARG A 379 -18.11 -9.12 -8.38
N LYS A 380 -17.60 -10.29 -7.96
CA LYS A 380 -17.90 -10.83 -6.63
C LYS A 380 -17.27 -9.96 -5.54
N ILE A 381 -16.04 -9.51 -5.73
CA ILE A 381 -15.37 -8.56 -4.82
C ILE A 381 -16.19 -7.27 -4.71
N ALA A 382 -16.60 -6.68 -5.83
CA ALA A 382 -17.38 -5.46 -5.85
C ALA A 382 -18.72 -5.59 -5.09
N LYS A 383 -19.41 -6.72 -5.20
CA LYS A 383 -20.63 -6.99 -4.42
C LYS A 383 -20.35 -7.07 -2.91
N ASN A 384 -19.27 -7.73 -2.50
CA ASN A 384 -18.89 -7.83 -1.09
C ASN A 384 -18.45 -6.47 -0.54
N ILE A 385 -17.77 -5.64 -1.35
CA ILE A 385 -17.43 -4.26 -1.00
C ILE A 385 -18.68 -3.41 -0.85
N SER A 386 -19.63 -3.45 -1.81
CA SER A 386 -20.92 -2.76 -1.67
C SER A 386 -21.63 -3.13 -0.36
N ALA A 387 -21.70 -4.41 -0.01
CA ALA A 387 -22.31 -4.85 1.25
C ALA A 387 -21.54 -4.33 2.49
N SER A 388 -20.21 -4.28 2.42
CA SER A 388 -19.36 -3.74 3.50
C SER A 388 -19.52 -2.23 3.65
N LEU A 389 -19.60 -1.48 2.54
CA LEU A 389 -19.88 -0.04 2.51
C LEU A 389 -21.26 0.27 3.09
N ARG A 390 -22.26 -0.58 2.82
CA ARG A 390 -23.59 -0.44 3.42
C ARG A 390 -23.53 -0.58 4.93
N LYS A 391 -22.84 -1.60 5.45
CA LYS A 391 -22.61 -1.76 6.90
C LYS A 391 -21.82 -0.60 7.51
N LEU A 392 -20.95 0.06 6.72
CA LEU A 392 -20.22 1.27 7.12
C LEU A 392 -21.11 2.53 7.19
N GLY A 393 -22.36 2.48 6.75
CA GLY A 393 -23.26 3.64 6.66
C GLY A 393 -23.06 4.47 5.39
N ARG A 394 -22.44 3.89 4.36
CA ARG A 394 -22.11 4.54 3.08
C ARG A 394 -23.05 4.06 1.98
N ASP A 395 -24.35 4.23 2.19
CA ASP A 395 -25.40 3.67 1.32
C ASP A 395 -25.28 4.09 -0.14
N GLU A 396 -25.11 5.39 -0.41
CA GLU A 396 -24.94 5.92 -1.78
C GLU A 396 -23.69 5.32 -2.45
N ALA A 397 -22.56 5.33 -1.76
CA ALA A 397 -21.33 4.72 -2.27
C ALA A 397 -21.50 3.20 -2.51
N ALA A 398 -22.27 2.51 -1.67
CA ALA A 398 -22.56 1.09 -1.81
C ALA A 398 -23.43 0.79 -3.06
N ASP A 399 -24.45 1.60 -3.30
CA ASP A 399 -25.39 1.48 -4.42
C ASP A 399 -24.69 1.75 -5.76
N GLU A 400 -23.81 2.74 -5.80
CA GLU A 400 -23.13 3.17 -7.02
C GLU A 400 -21.83 2.43 -7.32
N TYR A 401 -21.27 1.70 -6.34
CA TYR A 401 -19.93 1.11 -6.41
C TYR A 401 -19.67 0.35 -7.72
N LEU A 402 -20.53 -0.62 -8.05
CA LEU A 402 -20.35 -1.47 -9.24
C LEU A 402 -20.46 -0.66 -10.54
N THR A 403 -21.30 0.37 -10.56
CA THR A 403 -21.44 1.27 -11.72
C THR A 403 -20.16 2.08 -11.91
N HIS A 404 -19.61 2.64 -10.83
CA HIS A 404 -18.35 3.39 -10.86
C HIS A 404 -17.16 2.52 -11.27
N ILE A 405 -17.06 1.28 -10.78
CA ILE A 405 -16.01 0.34 -11.21
C ILE A 405 -16.08 0.09 -12.73
N LYS A 406 -17.27 -0.15 -13.29
CA LYS A 406 -17.43 -0.34 -14.75
C LYS A 406 -17.06 0.90 -15.56
N GLN A 407 -17.34 2.09 -15.04
CA GLN A 407 -17.01 3.34 -15.73
C GLN A 407 -15.51 3.67 -15.64
N THR A 408 -14.89 3.37 -14.50
CA THR A 408 -13.46 3.64 -14.24
C THR A 408 -12.56 2.65 -14.97
N PHE A 409 -12.98 1.38 -15.06
CA PHE A 409 -12.23 0.28 -15.66
C PHE A 409 -13.04 -0.37 -16.79
N PRO A 410 -13.38 0.36 -17.88
CA PRO A 410 -14.35 -0.06 -18.89
C PRO A 410 -13.93 -1.30 -19.70
N ARG A 411 -12.65 -1.69 -19.67
CA ARG A 411 -12.16 -2.88 -20.36
C ARG A 411 -11.95 -4.10 -19.50
N ALA A 412 -12.06 -3.96 -18.18
CA ALA A 412 -11.86 -5.08 -17.29
C ALA A 412 -12.97 -6.11 -17.46
N ASP A 413 -12.58 -7.37 -17.61
CA ASP A 413 -13.52 -8.49 -17.52
C ASP A 413 -13.85 -8.73 -16.04
N LEU A 414 -14.95 -8.14 -15.57
CA LEU A 414 -15.37 -8.26 -14.18
C LEU A 414 -15.81 -9.66 -13.78
N ASP A 415 -16.08 -10.55 -14.74
CA ASP A 415 -16.53 -11.92 -14.50
C ASP A 415 -15.40 -12.95 -14.65
N GLY A 416 -14.28 -12.56 -15.25
CA GLY A 416 -13.06 -13.34 -15.35
C GLY A 416 -12.22 -13.34 -14.07
N ASN A 417 -10.94 -13.72 -14.22
CA ASN A 417 -9.97 -13.65 -13.14
C ASN A 417 -9.83 -12.21 -12.63
N VAL A 418 -9.70 -12.07 -11.29
CA VAL A 418 -9.50 -10.79 -10.62
C VAL A 418 -8.31 -10.06 -11.25
N SER A 419 -8.52 -8.80 -11.63
CA SER A 419 -7.58 -7.94 -12.34
C SER A 419 -7.54 -6.51 -11.80
N ILE A 420 -8.58 -6.06 -11.10
CA ILE A 420 -8.69 -4.69 -10.57
C ILE A 420 -8.42 -4.64 -9.07
N HIS A 421 -9.18 -5.39 -8.27
CA HIS A 421 -9.16 -5.24 -6.82
C HIS A 421 -7.96 -5.98 -6.21
N ASN A 422 -7.03 -5.23 -5.62
CA ASN A 422 -5.89 -5.83 -4.94
C ASN A 422 -6.23 -6.17 -3.48
N GLN A 423 -6.47 -5.16 -2.66
CA GLN A 423 -6.64 -5.32 -1.21
C GLN A 423 -7.77 -4.45 -0.69
N VAL A 424 -8.32 -4.84 0.46
CA VAL A 424 -9.15 -3.96 1.29
C VAL A 424 -8.45 -3.81 2.64
N SER A 425 -8.26 -2.57 3.10
CA SER A 425 -7.78 -2.30 4.45
C SER A 425 -8.88 -1.83 5.38
N TYR A 426 -8.83 -2.28 6.62
CA TYR A 426 -9.77 -1.92 7.67
C TYR A 426 -9.04 -1.37 8.90
N ALA A 427 -9.53 -0.26 9.44
CA ALA A 427 -9.15 0.25 10.75
C ALA A 427 -10.37 0.85 11.46
N TYR A 428 -10.22 1.11 12.76
CA TYR A 428 -11.21 1.82 13.55
C TYR A 428 -10.52 2.80 14.49
N SER A 429 -11.07 4.00 14.64
CA SER A 429 -10.66 4.93 15.70
C SER A 429 -11.89 5.54 16.38
N ALA A 430 -11.73 6.04 17.60
CA ALA A 430 -12.80 6.75 18.29
C ALA A 430 -13.21 8.06 17.59
N GLU A 431 -12.29 8.72 16.89
CA GLU A 431 -12.51 10.06 16.29
C GLU A 431 -13.38 9.99 15.02
N THR A 432 -13.33 8.88 14.32
CA THR A 432 -13.81 8.76 12.93
C THR A 432 -14.67 7.53 12.66
N GLY A 433 -14.68 6.60 13.60
CA GLY A 433 -15.28 5.29 13.45
C GLY A 433 -14.47 4.37 12.54
N ALA A 434 -15.18 3.55 11.78
CA ALA A 434 -14.59 2.56 10.88
C ALA A 434 -14.12 3.20 9.57
N TYR A 435 -13.05 2.64 9.03
CA TYR A 435 -12.50 3.02 7.74
C TYR A 435 -12.35 1.80 6.86
N LEU A 436 -12.76 1.89 5.60
CA LEU A 436 -12.50 0.90 4.57
C LEU A 436 -11.78 1.58 3.41
N THR A 437 -10.52 1.18 3.17
CA THR A 437 -9.77 1.62 1.98
C THR A 437 -9.71 0.48 0.98
N ILE A 438 -10.12 0.74 -0.26
CA ILE A 438 -10.07 -0.24 -1.35
C ILE A 438 -8.93 0.12 -2.29
N TYR A 439 -8.05 -0.84 -2.54
CA TYR A 439 -6.85 -0.70 -3.36
C TYR A 439 -7.06 -1.34 -4.74
N TYR A 440 -6.71 -0.58 -5.77
CA TYR A 440 -6.90 -0.91 -7.18
C TYR A 440 -5.56 -1.02 -7.90
N SER A 441 -5.41 -2.09 -8.67
CA SER A 441 -4.28 -2.29 -9.57
C SER A 441 -4.48 -1.47 -10.84
N VAL A 442 -3.50 -0.64 -11.17
CA VAL A 442 -3.49 0.10 -12.44
C VAL A 442 -2.88 -0.80 -13.50
N ASN A 443 -3.63 -1.12 -14.56
CA ASN A 443 -3.13 -1.99 -15.62
C ASN A 443 -3.76 -1.69 -16.99
N SER A 444 -3.01 -1.98 -18.05
CA SER A 444 -3.42 -1.69 -19.43
C SER A 444 -4.65 -2.47 -19.89
N LYS A 445 -5.01 -3.58 -19.22
CA LYS A 445 -6.20 -4.38 -19.55
C LYS A 445 -7.50 -3.68 -19.13
N ALA A 446 -7.43 -2.68 -18.25
CA ALA A 446 -8.61 -2.02 -17.71
C ALA A 446 -9.00 -0.71 -18.44
N VAL A 447 -8.08 -0.10 -19.20
CA VAL A 447 -8.25 1.25 -19.79
C VAL A 447 -8.71 1.23 -21.24
N ALA A 448 -9.68 2.07 -21.62
CA ALA A 448 -10.16 2.21 -23.01
C ALA A 448 -9.13 2.92 -23.93
N ARG A 449 -9.06 2.53 -25.23
CA ARG A 449 -8.01 2.98 -26.19
C ARG A 449 -8.13 4.48 -26.42
N ASP A 450 -9.35 4.96 -26.58
CA ASP A 450 -9.72 6.36 -26.77
C ASP A 450 -9.46 7.25 -25.55
N GLN A 451 -9.21 6.69 -24.37
CA GLN A 451 -8.82 7.44 -23.18
C GLN A 451 -7.31 7.55 -22.98
N ILE A 452 -6.55 6.75 -23.74
CA ILE A 452 -5.09 6.73 -23.76
C ILE A 452 -4.56 7.73 -24.79
N TYR A 453 -5.29 7.98 -25.88
CA TYR A 453 -4.95 8.97 -26.92
C TYR A 453 -5.43 10.37 -26.57
#